data_AF-A0A101VCH5-F1
#
_entry.id   AF-A0A101VCH5-F1
#
_cell.length_a   1.000
_cell.length_b   1.000
_cell.length_c   1.000
_cell.angle_alpha   90.00
_cell.angle_beta   90.00
_cell.angle_gamma   90.00
#
_symmetry.space_group_name_H-M   'P 1'
#
loop_
_entity.id
_entity.type
_entity.pdbx_description
1 polymer ?
#
loop_
_entity_poly.entity_id
_entity_poly.type
_entity_poly.pdbx_seq_one_letter_code
_entity_poly.pdbx_strand_id
1 'polypeptide(L)'
;MLHLSERTVRLISKLFPENEVESIKDLLISKCNTHLPLCEGFTSGQMERIQFAAIKLSDGKYEELLNAVKLANMDWRDLLVSVGFANDHNCDVD
;
A
#
# COMPACT_ATOMS: atom_id res chain seq x y z
N MET A 1 -6.82 -2.95 -17.01
CA MET A 1 -6.90 -3.77 -15.78
C MET A 1 -5.77 -3.33 -14.88
N LEU A 2 -6.08 -2.73 -13.73
CA LEU A 2 -5.08 -2.40 -12.72
C LEU A 2 -4.74 -3.69 -11.98
N HIS A 3 -3.52 -4.19 -12.17
CA HIS A 3 -3.05 -5.40 -11.51
C HIS A 3 -2.24 -5.03 -10.27
N LEU A 4 -2.56 -5.65 -9.13
CA LEU A 4 -1.66 -5.71 -7.99
C LEU A 4 -0.48 -6.62 -8.35
N SER A 5 0.71 -6.29 -7.85
CA SER A 5 1.87 -7.16 -8.06
C SER A 5 1.66 -8.51 -7.36
N GLU A 6 2.36 -9.54 -7.84
CA GLU A 6 2.35 -10.84 -7.16
C GLU A 6 2.83 -10.74 -5.70
N ARG A 7 3.73 -9.80 -5.41
CA ARG A 7 4.23 -9.58 -4.04
C ARG A 7 3.12 -9.02 -3.14
N THR A 8 2.35 -8.05 -3.63
CA THR A 8 1.19 -7.51 -2.91
C THR A 8 0.17 -8.59 -2.62
N VAL A 9 -0.17 -9.40 -3.63
CA VAL A 9 -1.13 -10.50 -3.46
C VAL A 9 -0.65 -11.51 -2.42
N ARG A 10 0.63 -11.91 -2.47
CA ARG A 10 1.23 -12.82 -1.48
C ARG A 10 1.21 -12.25 -0.06
N LEU A 11 1.41 -10.95 0.11
CA LEU A 11 1.34 -10.31 1.43
C LEU A 11 -0.08 -10.31 1.98
N ILE A 12 -1.07 -9.97 1.14
CA ILE A 12 -2.48 -9.97 1.53
C ILE A 12 -2.88 -11.37 2.01
N SER A 13 -2.58 -12.41 1.23
CA SER A 13 -2.90 -13.80 1.60
C SER A 13 -2.17 -14.32 2.83
N LYS A 14 -1.08 -13.67 3.28
CA LYS A 14 -0.35 -14.05 4.50
C LYS A 14 -0.85 -13.33 5.74
N LEU A 15 -1.28 -12.08 5.59
CA LEU A 15 -1.62 -11.19 6.70
C LEU A 15 -3.12 -11.16 7.00
N PHE A 16 -3.95 -11.47 6.02
CA PHE A 16 -5.40 -11.39 6.13
C PHE A 16 -6.05 -12.76 5.92
N PRO A 17 -7.23 -12.98 6.51
CA PRO A 17 -7.96 -14.22 6.32
C PRO A 17 -8.54 -14.28 4.89
N GLU A 18 -8.66 -15.50 4.36
CA GLU A 18 -9.00 -15.74 2.94
C GLU A 18 -10.33 -15.11 2.51
N ASN A 19 -11.30 -15.00 3.43
CA ASN A 19 -12.60 -14.36 3.21
C ASN A 19 -12.52 -12.84 2.99
N GLU A 20 -11.43 -12.19 3.37
CA GLU A 20 -11.24 -10.73 3.21
C GLU A 20 -10.29 -10.38 2.07
N VAL A 21 -9.52 -11.36 1.56
CA VAL A 21 -8.48 -11.15 0.54
C VAL A 21 -9.02 -10.43 -0.69
N GLU A 22 -10.19 -10.81 -1.19
CA GLU A 22 -10.74 -10.23 -2.41
C GLU A 22 -11.19 -8.77 -2.18
N SER A 23 -11.87 -8.50 -1.05
CA SER A 23 -12.26 -7.15 -0.66
C SER A 23 -11.06 -6.22 -0.47
N ILE A 24 -9.95 -6.75 0.06
CA ILE A 24 -8.70 -6.00 0.23
C ILE A 24 -8.06 -5.66 -1.11
N LYS A 25 -8.04 -6.61 -2.06
CA LYS A 25 -7.51 -6.34 -3.40
C LYS A 25 -8.30 -5.24 -4.09
N ASP A 26 -9.63 -5.33 -4.04
CA ASP A 26 -10.53 -4.33 -4.63
C ASP A 26 -10.34 -2.95 -3.99
N LEU A 27 -10.15 -2.91 -2.67
CA LEU A 27 -9.87 -1.67 -1.94
C LEU A 27 -8.55 -1.03 -2.42
N LEU A 28 -7.47 -1.81 -2.51
CA LEU A 28 -6.17 -1.30 -2.95
C LEU A 28 -6.20 -0.83 -4.41
N ILE A 29 -6.88 -1.58 -5.29
CA ILE A 29 -7.01 -1.21 -6.71
C ILE A 29 -7.82 0.08 -6.87
N SER A 30 -8.96 0.20 -6.17
CA SER A 30 -9.89 1.31 -6.36
C SER A 30 -9.51 2.58 -5.60
N LYS A 31 -8.84 2.46 -4.45
CA LYS A 31 -8.56 3.59 -3.55
C LYS A 31 -7.08 3.91 -3.39
N CYS A 32 -6.17 2.99 -3.68
CA CYS A 32 -4.73 3.16 -3.47
C CYS A 32 -3.93 3.21 -4.79
N ASN A 33 -4.61 3.14 -5.95
CA ASN A 33 -3.93 3.08 -7.26
C ASN A 33 -4.25 4.27 -8.18
N THR A 34 -5.45 4.85 -8.10
CA THR A 34 -5.92 5.89 -9.04
C THR A 34 -6.12 7.26 -8.41
N HIS A 35 -6.27 7.36 -7.09
CA HIS A 35 -6.70 8.60 -6.41
C HIS A 35 -5.65 9.19 -5.47
N LEU A 36 -4.41 8.69 -5.52
CA LEU A 36 -3.36 9.25 -4.67
C LEU A 36 -2.94 10.64 -5.18
N PRO A 37 -2.96 11.67 -4.31
CA PRO A 37 -2.55 13.01 -4.69
C PRO A 37 -1.05 13.04 -5.00
N LEU A 38 -0.66 13.81 -6.03
CA LEU A 38 0.73 13.99 -6.47
C LEU A 38 1.43 12.71 -6.98
N CYS A 39 0.66 11.69 -7.37
CA CYS A 39 1.18 10.45 -7.96
C CYS A 39 1.25 10.48 -9.51
N GLU A 40 1.07 11.64 -10.15
CA GLU A 40 1.29 11.79 -11.59
C GLU A 40 2.74 11.43 -11.94
N GLY A 41 2.94 10.30 -12.64
CA GLY A 41 4.26 9.81 -13.03
C GLY A 41 4.89 8.77 -12.10
N PHE A 42 4.16 8.27 -11.10
CA PHE A 42 4.66 7.19 -10.25
C PHE A 42 4.87 5.91 -11.07
N THR A 43 6.04 5.31 -10.87
CA THR A 43 6.34 3.98 -11.39
C THR A 43 5.54 2.91 -10.63
N SER A 44 5.37 1.75 -11.25
CA SER A 44 4.72 0.59 -10.60
C SER A 44 5.36 0.22 -9.25
N GLY A 45 6.68 0.39 -9.11
CA GLY A 45 7.40 0.14 -7.85
C GLY A 45 7.12 1.17 -6.76
N GLN A 46 6.93 2.45 -7.11
CA GLN A 46 6.57 3.48 -6.12
C GLN A 46 5.14 3.28 -5.61
N MET A 47 4.21 2.89 -6.50
CA MET A 47 2.84 2.53 -6.13
C MET A 47 2.81 1.29 -5.23
N GLU A 48 3.62 0.27 -5.55
CA GLU A 48 3.77 -0.93 -4.72
C GLU A 48 4.27 -0.58 -3.30
N ARG A 49 5.21 0.35 -3.17
CA ARG A 49 5.73 0.80 -1.86
C ARG A 49 4.63 1.42 -0.99
N ILE A 50 3.74 2.22 -1.58
CA ILE A 50 2.59 2.80 -0.86
C ILE A 50 1.60 1.71 -0.45
N GLN A 51 1.30 0.76 -1.33
CA GLN A 51 0.42 -0.37 -1.01
C GLN A 51 1.00 -1.22 0.13
N PHE A 52 2.30 -1.49 0.13
CA PHE A 52 2.97 -2.21 1.22
C PHE A 52 2.94 -1.44 2.52
N ALA A 53 3.11 -0.12 2.48
CA ALA A 53 2.97 0.70 3.67
C ALA A 53 1.56 0.60 4.26
N ALA A 54 0.52 0.67 3.42
CA ALA A 54 -0.84 0.53 3.88
C ALA A 54 -1.10 -0.84 4.53
N ILE A 55 -0.64 -1.92 3.87
CA ILE A 55 -0.73 -3.30 4.38
C ILE A 55 0.04 -3.46 5.70
N LYS A 56 1.25 -2.91 5.78
CA LYS A 56 2.08 -3.00 7.00
C LYS A 56 1.48 -2.22 8.16
N LEU A 57 0.94 -1.02 7.91
CA LEU A 57 0.28 -0.23 8.93
C LEU A 57 -0.99 -0.92 9.45
N SER A 58 -1.68 -1.67 8.59
CA SER A 58 -2.93 -2.34 8.95
C SER A 58 -2.78 -3.55 9.88
N ASP A 59 -1.57 -4.12 10.00
CA ASP A 59 -1.29 -5.29 10.84
C ASP A 59 -2.28 -6.46 10.62
N GLY A 60 -2.70 -6.69 9.36
CA GLY A 60 -3.64 -7.75 9.00
C GLY A 60 -5.11 -7.48 9.35
N LYS A 61 -5.49 -6.25 9.71
CA LYS A 61 -6.86 -5.87 10.07
C LYS A 61 -7.48 -5.00 8.99
N TYR A 62 -8.65 -5.41 8.47
CA TYR A 62 -9.33 -4.70 7.38
C TYR A 62 -9.67 -3.23 7.72
N GLU A 63 -10.15 -2.96 8.92
CA GLU A 63 -10.48 -1.59 9.38
C GLU A 63 -9.23 -0.69 9.43
N GLU A 64 -8.10 -1.23 9.88
CA GLU A 64 -6.84 -0.48 9.90
C GLU A 64 -6.30 -0.26 8.49
N LEU A 65 -6.54 -1.20 7.56
CA LEU A 65 -6.21 -1.01 6.16
C LEU A 65 -7.05 0.11 5.54
N LEU A 66 -8.34 0.17 5.86
CA LEU A 66 -9.19 1.29 5.43
C LEU A 66 -8.66 2.63 5.94
N ASN A 67 -8.24 2.70 7.19
CA ASN A 67 -7.65 3.91 7.76
C ASN A 67 -6.32 4.28 7.10
N ALA A 68 -5.45 3.28 6.86
CA ALA A 68 -4.18 3.48 6.18
C ALA A 68 -4.36 3.95 4.73
N VAL A 69 -5.35 3.42 4.00
CA VAL A 69 -5.69 3.87 2.65
C VAL A 69 -6.25 5.28 2.66
N LYS A 70 -7.09 5.65 3.64
CA LYS A 70 -7.55 7.04 3.81
C LYS A 70 -6.36 7.99 4.06
N LEU A 71 -5.42 7.58 4.92
CA LEU A 71 -4.19 8.33 5.16
C LEU A 71 -3.38 8.48 3.87
N ALA A 72 -3.23 7.42 3.08
CA ALA A 72 -2.54 7.45 1.79
C ALA A 72 -3.16 8.48 0.82
N ASN A 73 -4.49 8.51 0.76
CA ASN A 73 -5.24 9.45 -0.08
C ASN A 73 -5.14 10.90 0.41
N MET A 74 -4.88 11.12 1.71
CA MET A 74 -4.63 12.47 2.25
C MET A 74 -3.17 12.88 2.06
N ASP A 75 -2.23 12.09 2.58
CA ASP A 75 -0.80 12.25 2.39
C ASP A 75 -0.09 10.88 2.47
N TRP A 76 0.27 10.34 1.31
CA TRP A 76 1.02 9.09 1.23
C TRP A 76 2.44 9.20 1.81
N ARG A 77 3.00 10.40 1.94
CA ARG A 77 4.33 10.58 2.55
C ARG A 77 4.25 10.31 4.04
N ASP A 78 3.20 10.80 4.70
CA ASP A 78 2.96 10.53 6.13
C ASP A 78 2.68 9.04 6.37
N LEU A 79 2.00 8.36 5.45
CA LEU A 79 1.86 6.91 5.51
C LEU A 79 3.24 6.22 5.48
N LEU A 80 4.12 6.61 4.56
CA LEU A 80 5.48 6.06 4.48
C LEU A 80 6.29 6.37 5.75
N VAL A 81 6.16 7.57 6.32
CA VAL A 81 6.79 7.91 7.62
C VAL A 81 6.28 7.00 8.72
N SER A 82 4.96 6.81 8.81
CA SER A 82 4.30 6.06 9.88
C SER A 82 4.72 4.60 9.96
N VAL A 83 5.10 3.99 8.83
CA VAL A 83 5.59 2.60 8.80
C VAL A 83 7.11 2.46 8.79
N GLY A 84 7.83 3.57 8.98
CA GLY A 84 9.28 3.64 8.94
C GLY A 84 9.88 3.58 7.53
N PHE A 85 9.07 3.70 6.47
CA PHE A 85 9.54 3.75 5.08
C PHE A 85 10.02 5.13 4.63
N ALA A 86 9.85 6.20 5.43
CA ALA A 86 10.38 7.51 5.07
C ALA A 86 11.91 7.61 5.10
N ASN A 87 12.58 6.69 5.81
CA ASN A 87 14.03 6.71 5.95
C ASN A 87 14.77 5.68 5.08
N ASP A 88 14.06 4.95 4.21
CA ASP A 88 14.68 4.19 3.12
C ASP A 88 15.11 5.17 2.01
N HIS A 89 16.08 6.02 2.36
CA HIS A 89 17.13 6.47 1.47
C HIS A 89 18.11 5.31 1.38
N ASN A 90 17.80 4.27 0.59
CA ASN A 90 18.86 3.36 0.20
C ASN A 90 19.75 4.14 -0.77
N CYS A 91 20.72 4.82 -0.18
CA CYS A 91 21.97 5.16 -0.83
C CYS A 91 22.61 3.81 -1.17
N ASP A 92 22.32 3.27 -2.35
CA ASP A 92 23.10 2.15 -2.89
C ASP A 92 24.53 2.65 -3.10
N VAL A 93 25.38 2.40 -2.09
CA VAL A 93 26.82 2.20 -2.27
C VAL A 93 27.09 0.72 -2.06
N ASP A 94 27.13 -0.01 -3.17
CA ASP A 94 27.98 -1.18 -3.37
C ASP A 94 28.46 -1.18 -4.82
#